data_AF-A0A3M8ARU7-F1
#
_entry.id   AF-A0A3M8ARU7-F1
#
_cell.length_a   1.000
_cell.length_b   1.000
_cell.length_c   1.000
_cell.angle_alpha   90.00
_cell.angle_beta   90.00
_cell.angle_gamma   90.00
#
_symmetry.space_group_name_H-M   'P 1'
#
loop_
_entity.id
_entity.type
_entity.pdbx_description
1 polymer ?
#
loop_
_entity_poly.entity_id
_entity_poly.type
_entity_poly.pdbx_seq_one_letter_code
_entity_poly.pdbx_strand_id
1 'polypeptide(L)'
;MKKITSTLLALSVVGMSIFSNFAVVPTTFAKSSKAYEKIPQPKFDSYKIELNDGYKIVSESVEINKNDDFIETSVYSREDFFDNDGKYQNTVLEISSFHNDFETGEAKNKFLTKTVHDEKGRKTLSSKKTVSFEITDFEAEIESYFEDEEGAFDKIEGYTLEDVKEEKETINKEIEKNNNSIGLKAVLARGAFDNYYNHDNKSGDFEIQALSASAHEYIRITGNEDDGDNSDSLSNFKSYIKAYEDAVITKMDREEFRDEVNAWASGISSFLTIGQYGGEYLKGPAGWVKGVKYLGKAFMVAKLALWTTQAYASGAVLGYSNIAAENLDNARKELNYKNWTNVRMKIVSGY
;
A
#
# COMPACT_ATOMS: atom_id res chain seq x y z
N MET A 1 57.89 -33.88 27.59
CA MET A 1 56.85 -33.46 26.63
C MET A 1 55.67 -34.43 26.74
N LYS A 2 54.45 -33.87 26.71
CA LYS A 2 53.12 -34.47 26.99
C LYS A 2 52.90 -35.81 26.25
N LYS A 3 52.56 -36.90 26.95
CA LYS A 3 51.22 -37.43 27.33
C LYS A 3 50.32 -37.87 26.15
N ILE A 4 50.18 -39.20 25.99
CA ILE A 4 48.97 -40.07 26.15
C ILE A 4 48.02 -40.05 24.94
N THR A 5 48.00 -41.06 24.07
CA THR A 5 47.23 -42.35 24.07
C THR A 5 45.70 -42.27 24.00
N SER A 6 45.15 -43.06 23.08
CA SER A 6 43.88 -43.81 23.14
C SER A 6 42.60 -43.11 22.66
N THR A 7 41.88 -43.54 21.61
CA THR A 7 41.11 -44.79 21.37
C THR A 7 39.61 -44.60 21.66
N LEU A 8 38.79 -44.95 20.65
CA LEU A 8 37.47 -45.61 20.72
C LEU A 8 36.14 -44.83 20.75
N LEU A 9 35.21 -45.41 19.96
CA LEU A 9 33.77 -45.62 20.18
C LEU A 9 32.85 -44.38 20.07
N ALA A 10 32.07 -44.18 19.01
CA ALA A 10 30.93 -44.95 18.46
C ALA A 10 29.60 -44.80 19.24
N LEU A 11 28.52 -44.89 18.45
CA LEU A 11 27.08 -44.93 18.81
C LEU A 11 26.46 -43.59 19.25
N SER A 12 25.23 -43.22 18.87
CA SER A 12 24.21 -43.81 18.00
C SER A 12 22.93 -42.95 18.10
N VAL A 13 22.00 -43.16 17.17
CA VAL A 13 20.52 -43.13 17.36
C VAL A 13 19.78 -41.80 17.12
N VAL A 14 19.12 -41.81 15.96
CA VAL A 14 17.69 -41.49 15.68
C VAL A 14 17.25 -40.03 15.56
N GLY A 15 16.69 -39.76 14.38
CA GLY A 15 15.90 -38.58 14.04
C GLY A 15 15.61 -38.56 12.53
N MET A 16 15.04 -39.63 12.00
CA MET A 16 13.74 -39.58 11.30
C MET A 16 13.60 -38.45 10.26
N SER A 17 13.77 -38.86 9.02
CA SER A 17 13.21 -38.32 7.78
C SER A 17 11.89 -37.55 7.93
N ILE A 18 11.90 -36.28 7.54
CA ILE A 18 10.85 -35.68 6.71
C ILE A 18 11.57 -34.94 5.57
N PHE A 19 11.59 -35.57 4.41
CA PHE A 19 11.77 -34.87 3.15
C PHE A 19 10.56 -33.96 2.96
N SER A 20 10.68 -32.67 3.28
CA SER A 20 9.81 -31.67 2.67
C SER A 20 10.36 -31.43 1.27
N ASN A 21 9.67 -31.99 0.28
CA ASN A 21 9.75 -31.60 -1.12
C ASN A 21 9.54 -30.08 -1.22
N PHE A 22 10.58 -29.27 -1.06
CA PHE A 22 10.65 -28.02 -1.78
C PHE A 22 10.94 -28.40 -3.21
N ALA A 23 9.85 -28.60 -3.97
CA ALA A 23 9.92 -28.40 -5.40
C ALA A 23 10.51 -27.00 -5.56
N VAL A 24 11.79 -26.94 -5.94
CA VAL A 24 12.32 -25.82 -6.70
C VAL A 24 11.38 -25.75 -7.89
N VAL A 25 10.36 -24.89 -7.81
CA VAL A 25 9.55 -24.57 -8.98
C VAL A 25 10.55 -23.89 -9.91
N PRO A 26 10.94 -24.55 -11.02
CA PRO A 26 11.77 -23.86 -11.99
C PRO A 26 10.88 -22.73 -12.49
N THR A 27 11.32 -21.49 -12.31
CA THR A 27 10.84 -20.35 -13.10
C THR A 27 11.35 -20.48 -14.53
N THR A 28 11.12 -21.64 -15.15
CA THR A 28 10.98 -21.69 -16.59
C THR A 28 9.70 -20.92 -16.88
N PHE A 29 9.85 -19.73 -17.45
CA PHE A 29 8.80 -19.09 -18.24
C PHE A 29 8.37 -20.09 -19.33
N ALA A 30 7.48 -21.00 -18.97
CA ALA A 30 6.65 -21.68 -19.93
C ALA A 30 5.93 -20.54 -20.65
N LYS A 31 6.08 -20.47 -21.98
CA LYS A 31 5.19 -19.68 -22.83
C LYS A 31 3.77 -20.12 -22.48
N SER A 32 3.14 -19.37 -21.58
CA SER A 32 1.79 -19.63 -21.14
C SER A 32 0.90 -19.41 -22.35
N SER A 33 0.10 -20.41 -22.69
CA SER A 33 -0.99 -20.25 -23.65
C SER A 33 -1.77 -18.97 -23.32
N LYS A 34 -2.18 -18.22 -24.34
CA LYS A 34 -3.06 -17.02 -24.31
C LYS A 34 -4.39 -17.27 -23.55
N ALA A 35 -4.31 -17.55 -22.27
CA ALA A 35 -5.43 -17.83 -21.40
C ALA A 35 -5.62 -16.59 -20.55
N TYR A 36 -6.76 -15.92 -20.79
CA TYR A 36 -7.26 -14.86 -19.92
C TYR A 36 -7.38 -15.42 -18.50
N GLU A 37 -6.54 -14.94 -17.59
CA GLU A 37 -6.66 -15.33 -16.18
C GLU A 37 -7.65 -14.38 -15.51
N LYS A 38 -8.94 -14.71 -15.57
CA LYS A 38 -9.98 -13.99 -14.81
C LYS A 38 -10.02 -14.57 -13.39
N ILE A 39 -9.27 -13.98 -12.46
CA ILE A 39 -9.37 -14.36 -11.06
C ILE A 39 -10.71 -13.82 -10.53
N PRO A 40 -11.59 -14.67 -9.94
CA PRO A 40 -12.83 -14.20 -9.36
C PRO A 40 -12.52 -13.24 -8.22
N GLN A 41 -12.84 -11.95 -8.41
CA GLN A 41 -12.80 -10.99 -7.33
C GLN A 41 -13.92 -11.34 -6.33
N PRO A 42 -13.69 -11.21 -5.01
CA PRO A 42 -14.73 -11.44 -4.02
C PRO A 42 -15.94 -10.55 -4.33
N LYS A 43 -17.14 -11.12 -4.19
CA LYS A 43 -18.39 -10.40 -4.41
C LYS A 43 -18.55 -9.29 -3.36
N PHE A 44 -18.34 -8.05 -3.78
CA PHE A 44 -18.72 -6.83 -3.08
C PHE A 44 -18.44 -6.78 -1.59
N ASP A 45 -17.16 -6.78 -1.25
CA ASP A 45 -16.73 -6.42 0.08
C ASP A 45 -16.70 -4.89 0.19
N SER A 46 -17.83 -4.31 0.60
CA SER A 46 -17.80 -2.94 1.11
C SER A 46 -16.90 -2.89 2.34
N TYR A 47 -15.92 -2.00 2.39
CA TYR A 47 -14.99 -1.89 3.52
C TYR A 47 -15.07 -0.51 4.18
N LYS A 48 -14.80 -0.48 5.47
CA LYS A 48 -14.79 0.74 6.27
C LYS A 48 -13.36 1.29 6.35
N ILE A 49 -13.22 2.59 6.10
CA ILE A 49 -12.01 3.38 6.35
C ILE A 49 -12.33 4.39 7.44
N GLU A 50 -11.61 4.35 8.56
CA GLU A 50 -11.68 5.39 9.59
C GLU A 50 -10.89 6.61 9.13
N LEU A 51 -11.44 7.80 9.39
CA LEU A 51 -10.85 9.11 9.11
C LEU A 51 -10.74 9.89 10.43
N ASN A 52 -9.99 11.00 10.43
CA ASN A 52 -9.83 11.80 11.65
C ASN A 52 -11.15 12.46 12.11
N ASP A 53 -12.03 12.79 11.17
CA ASP A 53 -13.30 13.49 11.36
C ASP A 53 -14.54 12.60 11.14
N GLY A 54 -14.35 11.29 11.04
CA GLY A 54 -15.42 10.32 10.88
C GLY A 54 -14.96 9.04 10.21
N TYR A 55 -15.74 8.56 9.25
CA TYR A 55 -15.38 7.39 8.47
C TYR A 55 -16.04 7.39 7.11
N LYS A 56 -15.49 6.58 6.19
CA LYS A 56 -16.16 6.27 4.93
C LYS A 56 -16.39 4.77 4.77
N ILE A 57 -17.48 4.43 4.09
CA ILE A 57 -17.76 3.08 3.61
C ILE A 57 -17.51 3.10 2.10
N VAL A 58 -16.55 2.29 1.65
CA VAL A 58 -16.22 2.16 0.23
C VAL A 58 -16.83 0.88 -0.29
N SER A 59 -17.56 0.97 -1.39
CA SER A 59 -18.07 -0.15 -2.18
C SER A 59 -17.53 -0.03 -3.59
N GLU A 60 -17.00 -1.11 -4.15
CA GLU A 60 -16.32 -1.03 -5.44
C GLU A 60 -16.50 -2.31 -6.27
N SER A 61 -16.51 -2.13 -7.59
CA SER A 61 -16.28 -3.19 -8.59
C SER A 61 -14.91 -2.96 -9.18
N VAL A 62 -14.06 -4.00 -9.18
CA VAL A 62 -12.73 -3.96 -9.77
C VAL A 62 -12.62 -5.10 -10.78
N GLU A 63 -12.30 -4.75 -12.03
CA GLU A 63 -11.96 -5.72 -13.07
C GLU A 63 -10.51 -5.50 -13.51
N ILE A 64 -9.77 -6.60 -13.64
CA ILE A 64 -8.38 -6.63 -14.10
C ILE A 64 -8.29 -7.66 -15.20
N ASN A 65 -7.94 -7.23 -16.41
CA ASN A 65 -7.68 -8.06 -17.57
C ASN A 65 -6.22 -7.89 -17.98
N LYS A 66 -5.41 -8.93 -17.82
CA LYS A 66 -3.96 -8.88 -18.08
C LYS A 66 -3.51 -10.08 -18.89
N ASN A 67 -2.60 -9.84 -19.83
CA ASN A 67 -1.81 -10.88 -20.50
C ASN A 67 -0.39 -10.34 -20.80
N ASP A 68 0.34 -11.00 -21.70
CA ASP A 68 1.70 -10.60 -22.07
C ASP A 68 1.75 -9.34 -22.94
N ASP A 69 0.64 -8.97 -23.59
CA ASP A 69 0.54 -7.88 -24.56
C ASP A 69 -0.01 -6.59 -23.90
N PHE A 70 -0.92 -6.70 -22.92
CA PHE A 70 -1.53 -5.55 -22.26
C PHE A 70 -2.00 -5.80 -20.83
N ILE A 71 -2.28 -4.70 -20.13
CA ILE A 71 -3.12 -4.69 -18.92
C ILE A 71 -4.25 -3.67 -19.08
N GLU A 72 -5.45 -4.07 -18.71
CA GLU A 72 -6.64 -3.24 -18.66
C GLU A 72 -7.29 -3.39 -17.29
N THR A 73 -7.67 -2.27 -16.69
CA THR A 73 -8.34 -2.23 -15.40
C THR A 73 -9.54 -1.31 -15.46
N SER A 74 -10.59 -1.67 -14.75
CA SER A 74 -11.77 -0.82 -14.57
C SER A 74 -12.23 -0.87 -13.12
N VAL A 75 -12.56 0.30 -12.59
CA VAL A 75 -12.98 0.49 -11.20
C VAL A 75 -14.22 1.37 -11.19
N TYR A 76 -15.28 0.85 -10.60
CA TYR A 76 -16.48 1.61 -10.25
C TYR A 76 -16.54 1.70 -8.74
N SER A 77 -16.65 2.90 -8.18
CA SER A 77 -16.53 3.11 -6.74
C SER A 77 -17.61 4.05 -6.21
N ARG A 78 -18.18 3.66 -5.08
CA ARG A 78 -19.04 4.49 -4.22
C ARG A 78 -18.38 4.63 -2.86
N GLU A 79 -18.11 5.86 -2.45
CA GLU A 79 -17.61 6.19 -1.12
C GLU A 79 -18.63 7.01 -0.35
N ASP A 80 -19.22 6.42 0.69
CA ASP A 80 -20.21 7.08 1.54
C ASP A 80 -19.52 7.62 2.80
N PHE A 81 -19.56 8.94 3.00
CA PHE A 81 -18.88 9.62 4.11
C PHE A 81 -19.82 9.91 5.28
N PHE A 82 -19.33 9.69 6.50
CA PHE A 82 -20.02 9.90 7.76
C PHE A 82 -19.10 10.66 8.73
N ASP A 83 -19.68 11.49 9.59
CA ASP A 83 -18.94 12.12 10.68
C ASP A 83 -18.73 11.17 11.88
N ASN A 84 -18.03 11.66 12.91
CA ASN A 84 -17.78 10.91 14.16
C ASN A 84 -19.06 10.52 14.93
N ASP A 85 -20.17 11.22 14.71
CA ASP A 85 -21.47 10.91 15.30
C ASP A 85 -22.27 9.90 14.45
N GLY A 86 -21.70 9.45 13.32
CA GLY A 86 -22.32 8.51 12.39
C GLY A 86 -23.35 9.16 11.46
N LYS A 87 -23.37 10.48 11.35
CA LYS A 87 -24.26 11.20 10.44
C LYS A 87 -23.64 11.30 9.05
N TYR A 88 -24.41 10.86 8.07
CA TYR A 88 -24.05 10.93 6.65
C TYR A 88 -23.78 12.37 6.20
N GLN A 89 -22.73 12.54 5.40
CA GLN A 89 -22.28 13.84 4.88
C GLN A 89 -22.50 13.93 3.37
N ASN A 90 -21.95 12.98 2.61
CA ASN A 90 -22.04 12.92 1.15
C ASN A 90 -21.65 11.53 0.63
N THR A 91 -21.86 11.33 -0.67
CA THR A 91 -21.38 10.19 -1.42
C THR A 91 -20.49 10.69 -2.55
N VAL A 92 -19.34 10.06 -2.73
CA VAL A 92 -18.47 10.26 -3.90
C VAL A 92 -18.59 9.05 -4.80
N LEU A 93 -18.98 9.28 -6.05
CA LEU A 93 -19.07 8.28 -7.10
C LEU A 93 -17.90 8.45 -8.06
N GLU A 94 -17.33 7.34 -8.50
CA GLU A 94 -16.15 7.32 -9.35
C GLU A 94 -16.22 6.20 -10.39
N ILE A 95 -15.86 6.53 -11.65
CA ILE A 95 -15.59 5.58 -12.72
C ILE A 95 -14.15 5.79 -13.19
N SER A 96 -13.32 4.76 -13.08
CA SER A 96 -11.93 4.78 -13.53
C SER A 96 -11.67 3.62 -14.49
N SER A 97 -11.04 3.89 -15.62
CA SER A 97 -10.61 2.87 -16.58
C SER A 97 -9.20 3.17 -17.06
N PHE A 98 -8.35 2.15 -17.11
CA PHE A 98 -6.98 2.27 -17.56
C PHE A 98 -6.62 1.13 -18.50
N HIS A 99 -5.83 1.43 -19.53
CA HIS A 99 -5.30 0.44 -20.45
C HIS A 99 -3.86 0.81 -20.81
N ASN A 100 -2.98 -0.18 -20.79
CA ASN A 100 -1.59 -0.06 -21.18
C ASN A 100 -1.19 -1.18 -22.12
N ASP A 101 -0.62 -0.80 -23.26
CA ASP A 101 -0.03 -1.69 -24.24
C ASP A 101 1.46 -1.88 -23.91
N PHE A 102 1.86 -3.11 -23.61
CA PHE A 102 3.23 -3.42 -23.17
C PHE A 102 4.25 -3.41 -24.31
N GLU A 103 3.81 -3.57 -25.55
CA GLU A 103 4.70 -3.56 -26.73
C GLU A 103 5.15 -2.14 -27.05
N THR A 104 4.20 -1.20 -26.99
CA THR A 104 4.42 0.21 -27.35
C THR A 104 4.76 1.10 -26.16
N GLY A 105 4.36 0.71 -24.94
CA GLY A 105 4.41 1.59 -23.78
C GLY A 105 3.39 2.73 -23.84
N GLU A 106 2.43 2.69 -24.76
CA GLU A 106 1.34 3.66 -24.82
C GLU A 106 0.24 3.28 -23.82
N ALA A 107 -0.26 4.27 -23.08
CA ALA A 107 -1.36 4.08 -22.16
C ALA A 107 -2.46 5.13 -22.32
N LYS A 108 -3.66 4.74 -21.89
CA LYS A 108 -4.82 5.60 -21.83
C LYS A 108 -5.52 5.44 -20.49
N ASN A 109 -5.99 6.55 -19.95
CA ASN A 109 -6.67 6.60 -18.67
C ASN A 109 -7.96 7.41 -18.78
N LYS A 110 -9.00 6.98 -18.09
CA LYS A 110 -10.27 7.69 -17.95
C LYS A 110 -10.60 7.69 -16.47
N PHE A 111 -10.98 8.87 -15.95
CA PHE A 111 -11.38 9.02 -14.57
C PHE A 111 -12.46 10.07 -14.44
N LEU A 112 -13.64 9.67 -13.99
CA LEU A 112 -14.80 10.51 -13.73
C LEU A 112 -15.11 10.48 -12.24
N THR A 113 -15.43 11.63 -11.66
CA THR A 113 -15.80 11.74 -10.24
C THR A 113 -16.95 12.69 -10.04
N LYS A 114 -17.91 12.31 -9.20
CA LYS A 114 -19.08 13.13 -8.87
C LYS A 114 -19.39 13.04 -7.38
N THR A 115 -19.52 14.20 -6.74
CA THR A 115 -19.97 14.28 -5.36
C THR A 115 -21.47 14.54 -5.32
N VAL A 116 -22.20 13.67 -4.61
CA VAL A 116 -23.64 13.76 -4.44
C VAL A 116 -23.92 14.15 -2.98
N HIS A 117 -24.56 15.30 -2.80
CA HIS A 117 -25.04 15.76 -1.50
C HIS A 117 -26.53 15.41 -1.36
N ASP A 118 -26.93 14.84 -0.22
CA ASP A 118 -28.35 14.60 0.06
C ASP A 118 -29.00 15.92 0.46
N GLU A 119 -29.49 16.70 -0.51
CA GLU A 119 -30.31 17.87 -0.19
C GLU A 119 -31.80 17.54 -0.06
N LYS A 120 -32.29 16.38 -0.55
CA LYS A 120 -33.73 16.09 -0.65
C LYS A 120 -34.07 14.59 -0.79
N GLY A 121 -33.66 13.73 0.14
CA GLY A 121 -34.34 12.46 0.46
C GLY A 121 -34.71 11.59 -0.75
N ARG A 122 -33.87 11.55 -1.79
CA ARG A 122 -34.04 10.64 -2.93
C ARG A 122 -33.00 9.54 -2.81
N LYS A 123 -33.52 8.39 -2.39
CA LYS A 123 -32.82 7.19 -1.93
C LYS A 123 -31.85 7.49 -0.80
N THR A 124 -32.32 7.26 0.42
CA THR A 124 -31.50 6.61 1.44
C THR A 124 -30.99 5.30 0.81
N LEU A 125 -29.91 5.39 0.02
CA LEU A 125 -29.17 4.24 -0.50
C LEU A 125 -28.87 3.40 0.72
N SER A 126 -29.44 2.19 0.76
CA SER A 126 -29.65 1.49 2.02
C SER A 126 -28.35 1.42 2.79
N SER A 127 -28.30 2.15 3.90
CA SER A 127 -27.22 2.18 4.88
C SER A 127 -27.18 0.85 5.67
N LYS A 128 -27.23 -0.27 4.95
CA LYS A 128 -26.89 -1.57 5.50
C LYS A 128 -25.37 -1.62 5.55
N LYS A 129 -24.86 -1.94 6.73
CA LYS A 129 -23.43 -2.06 7.09
C LYS A 129 -22.60 -2.99 6.18
N THR A 130 -23.24 -3.68 5.24
CA THR A 130 -22.65 -4.43 4.12
C THR A 130 -23.77 -4.58 3.09
N VAL A 131 -23.56 -4.16 1.84
CA VAL A 131 -24.56 -4.34 0.76
C VAL A 131 -23.97 -5.31 -0.25
N SER A 132 -24.54 -6.50 -0.35
CA SER A 132 -24.28 -7.40 -1.48
C SER A 132 -25.19 -6.99 -2.64
N PHE A 133 -24.61 -6.67 -3.79
CA PHE A 133 -25.32 -6.35 -5.02
C PHE A 133 -24.83 -7.24 -6.17
N GLU A 134 -25.54 -7.29 -7.30
CA GLU A 134 -25.02 -7.93 -8.51
C GLU A 134 -24.09 -6.95 -9.24
N ILE A 135 -23.01 -7.46 -9.88
CA ILE A 135 -21.92 -6.58 -10.34
C ILE A 135 -22.40 -5.58 -11.38
N THR A 136 -23.15 -6.10 -12.33
CA THR A 136 -23.75 -5.33 -13.42
C THR A 136 -24.74 -4.28 -12.92
N ASP A 137 -25.48 -4.55 -11.85
CA ASP A 137 -26.50 -3.62 -11.34
C ASP A 137 -25.86 -2.40 -10.67
N PHE A 138 -24.72 -2.58 -10.01
CA PHE A 138 -23.99 -1.47 -9.37
C PHE A 138 -23.19 -0.65 -10.35
N GLU A 139 -22.53 -1.29 -11.32
CA GLU A 139 -21.85 -0.59 -12.40
C GLU A 139 -22.89 0.26 -13.15
N ALA A 140 -24.03 -0.31 -13.53
CA ALA A 140 -25.12 0.42 -14.16
C ALA A 140 -25.70 1.53 -13.26
N GLU A 141 -25.83 1.30 -11.95
CA GLU A 141 -26.25 2.34 -11.00
C GLU A 141 -25.28 3.53 -11.06
N ILE A 142 -23.97 3.30 -10.94
CA ILE A 142 -22.98 4.36 -10.97
C ILE A 142 -22.97 5.05 -12.33
N GLU A 143 -22.98 4.29 -13.44
CA GLU A 143 -23.02 4.83 -14.80
C GLU A 143 -24.21 5.76 -15.03
N SER A 144 -25.36 5.48 -14.43
CA SER A 144 -26.54 6.35 -14.54
C SER A 144 -26.30 7.79 -14.06
N TYR A 145 -25.36 8.00 -13.13
CA TYR A 145 -24.98 9.34 -12.65
C TYR A 145 -24.07 10.10 -13.62
N PHE A 146 -23.52 9.41 -14.63
CA PHE A 146 -22.61 9.93 -15.64
C PHE A 146 -23.18 9.82 -17.07
N GLU A 147 -24.49 9.55 -17.25
CA GLU A 147 -25.13 9.40 -18.56
C GLU A 147 -24.91 10.60 -19.51
N ASP A 148 -24.83 11.82 -18.95
CA ASP A 148 -24.58 13.05 -19.70
C ASP A 148 -23.08 13.39 -19.84
N GLU A 149 -22.19 12.54 -19.31
CA GLU A 149 -20.75 12.76 -19.22
C GLU A 149 -20.00 11.72 -20.07
N GLU A 150 -19.74 12.04 -21.35
CA GLU A 150 -18.79 11.27 -22.16
C GLU A 150 -17.35 11.54 -21.67
N GLY A 151 -16.93 10.81 -20.63
CA GLY A 151 -15.53 10.85 -20.21
C GLY A 151 -14.63 10.35 -21.34
N ALA A 152 -13.73 11.20 -21.82
CA ALA A 152 -12.72 10.85 -22.79
C ALA A 152 -11.56 10.12 -22.11
N PHE A 153 -10.91 9.24 -22.87
CA PHE A 153 -9.62 8.68 -22.46
C PHE A 153 -8.53 9.70 -22.76
N ASP A 154 -7.79 10.09 -21.72
CA ASP A 154 -6.57 10.86 -21.85
C ASP A 154 -5.40 9.93 -22.16
N LYS A 155 -4.58 10.31 -23.14
CA LYS A 155 -3.31 9.62 -23.38
C LYS A 155 -2.36 9.94 -22.23
N ILE A 156 -1.85 8.89 -21.60
CA ILE A 156 -0.88 8.99 -20.52
C ILE A 156 0.38 8.21 -20.85
N GLU A 157 1.45 8.49 -20.12
CA GLU A 157 2.66 7.67 -20.20
C GLU A 157 2.35 6.27 -19.67
N GLY A 158 2.63 5.27 -20.49
CA GLY A 158 2.51 3.87 -20.12
C GLY A 158 3.86 3.29 -19.73
N TYR A 159 3.95 1.98 -19.80
CA TYR A 159 5.14 1.21 -19.47
C TYR A 159 5.20 -0.04 -20.34
N THR A 160 6.41 -0.39 -20.74
CA THR A 160 6.67 -1.64 -21.46
C THR A 160 6.74 -2.82 -20.51
N LEU A 161 6.72 -4.04 -21.05
CA LEU A 161 6.94 -5.24 -20.24
C LEU A 161 8.33 -5.24 -19.58
N GLU A 162 9.33 -4.64 -20.23
CA GLU A 162 10.69 -4.57 -19.69
C GLU A 162 10.76 -3.62 -18.50
N ASP A 163 10.12 -2.44 -18.59
CA ASP A 163 10.02 -1.50 -17.46
C ASP A 163 9.40 -2.18 -16.23
N VAL A 164 8.33 -2.95 -16.44
CA VAL A 164 7.66 -3.70 -15.37
C VAL A 164 8.58 -4.76 -14.76
N LYS A 165 9.38 -5.46 -15.57
CA LYS A 165 10.33 -6.46 -15.09
C LYS A 165 11.46 -5.80 -14.31
N GLU A 166 12.02 -4.70 -14.79
CA GLU A 166 13.06 -3.95 -14.10
C GLU A 166 12.57 -3.42 -12.75
N GLU A 167 11.38 -2.82 -12.71
CA GLU A 167 10.73 -2.38 -11.48
C GLU A 167 10.55 -3.57 -10.50
N LYS A 168 10.02 -4.70 -10.99
CA LYS A 168 9.76 -5.88 -10.15
C LYS A 168 11.04 -6.56 -9.66
N GLU A 169 12.06 -6.67 -10.50
CA GLU A 169 13.37 -7.16 -10.09
C GLU A 169 14.01 -6.25 -9.04
N THR A 170 13.87 -4.94 -9.20
CA THR A 170 14.36 -3.95 -8.23
C THR A 170 13.63 -4.13 -6.90
N ILE A 171 12.29 -4.20 -6.92
CA ILE A 171 11.46 -4.48 -5.73
C ILE A 171 11.93 -5.77 -5.06
N ASN A 172 12.09 -6.87 -5.82
CA ASN A 172 12.47 -8.17 -5.27
C ASN A 172 13.89 -8.20 -4.69
N LYS A 173 14.89 -7.64 -5.41
CA LYS A 173 16.27 -7.56 -4.94
C LYS A 173 16.37 -6.74 -3.65
N GLU A 174 15.60 -5.66 -3.55
CA GLU A 174 15.56 -4.86 -2.35
C GLU A 174 14.82 -5.57 -1.19
N ILE A 175 13.78 -6.37 -1.44
CA ILE A 175 13.15 -7.21 -0.40
C ILE A 175 14.13 -8.26 0.14
N GLU A 176 14.82 -8.99 -0.74
CA GLU A 176 15.71 -10.10 -0.35
C GLU A 176 16.90 -9.65 0.49
N LYS A 177 17.45 -8.46 0.21
CA LYS A 177 18.57 -7.86 0.95
C LYS A 177 18.23 -7.56 2.42
N ASN A 178 16.93 -7.41 2.70
CA ASN A 178 16.42 -6.72 3.88
C ASN A 178 15.72 -7.67 4.91
N ASN A 179 15.51 -8.94 4.55
CA ASN A 179 14.79 -9.93 5.38
C ASN A 179 15.49 -10.45 6.67
N ASN A 180 16.69 -9.97 7.04
CA ASN A 180 17.58 -10.68 7.99
C ASN A 180 17.71 -10.13 9.44
N SER A 181 16.92 -9.15 9.92
CA SER A 181 17.23 -8.56 11.26
C SER A 181 16.10 -8.01 12.14
N ILE A 182 14.87 -8.53 12.05
CA ILE A 182 13.73 -8.02 12.86
C ILE A 182 13.85 -8.48 14.33
N GLY A 183 14.56 -7.71 15.17
CA GLY A 183 14.70 -7.95 16.61
C GLY A 183 14.17 -6.77 17.45
N LEU A 184 12.92 -6.87 17.92
CA LEU A 184 12.28 -5.91 18.82
C LEU A 184 12.87 -5.92 20.25
N LYS A 185 13.13 -4.74 20.83
CA LYS A 185 13.35 -4.53 22.28
C LYS A 185 12.16 -3.77 22.88
N ALA A 186 11.71 -4.19 24.06
CA ALA A 186 10.52 -3.69 24.73
C ALA A 186 10.72 -2.32 25.43
N VAL A 187 10.07 -1.28 24.89
CA VAL A 187 9.69 0.02 25.48
C VAL A 187 8.29 0.35 24.88
N LEU A 188 7.62 1.45 25.23
CA LEU A 188 6.39 1.92 24.54
C LEU A 188 6.71 2.24 23.06
N ALA A 189 6.85 1.20 22.26
CA ALA A 189 7.26 1.22 20.88
C ALA A 189 6.07 0.80 20.01
N ARG A 190 5.85 1.56 18.94
CA ARG A 190 5.05 1.17 17.80
C ARG A 190 5.85 1.44 16.54
N GLY A 191 5.65 0.60 15.56
CA GLY A 191 6.31 0.68 14.28
C GLY A 191 6.31 -0.64 13.55
N ALA A 192 6.13 -0.53 12.24
CA ALA A 192 6.26 -1.62 11.29
C ALA A 192 7.24 -1.18 10.21
N PHE A 193 8.07 -2.11 9.74
CA PHE A 193 8.98 -1.88 8.62
C PHE A 193 9.82 -0.59 8.79
N ASP A 194 10.51 -0.47 9.93
CA ASP A 194 11.41 0.66 10.24
C ASP A 194 10.78 2.06 10.32
N ASN A 195 9.45 2.16 10.26
CA ASN A 195 8.71 3.37 10.60
C ASN A 195 8.26 3.27 12.06
N TYR A 196 8.88 4.00 12.99
CA TYR A 196 8.65 3.77 14.42
C TYR A 196 8.82 5.03 15.28
N TYR A 197 8.33 4.91 16.52
CA TYR A 197 8.73 5.77 17.62
C TYR A 197 9.14 4.94 18.85
N ASN A 198 10.10 5.46 19.61
CA ASN A 198 10.50 4.98 20.92
C ASN A 198 10.56 6.20 21.86
N HIS A 199 9.85 6.15 22.97
CA HIS A 199 9.71 7.27 23.90
C HIS A 199 9.79 6.79 25.35
N ASP A 200 10.71 7.37 26.13
CA ASP A 200 10.81 7.14 27.57
C ASP A 200 10.04 8.24 28.34
N ASN A 201 8.83 7.92 28.78
CA ASN A 201 7.98 8.84 29.53
C ASN A 201 8.58 9.30 30.89
N LYS A 202 9.70 8.73 31.35
CA LYS A 202 10.35 9.17 32.59
C LYS A 202 11.41 10.23 32.35
N SER A 203 12.19 10.10 31.27
CA SER A 203 13.25 11.05 30.94
C SER A 203 12.82 12.07 29.88
N GLY A 204 11.73 11.82 29.17
CA GLY A 204 11.28 12.60 28.01
C GLY A 204 12.05 12.27 26.73
N ASP A 205 13.05 11.39 26.78
CA ASP A 205 13.89 11.09 25.62
C ASP A 205 13.12 10.30 24.56
N PHE A 206 13.32 10.67 23.29
CA PHE A 206 12.71 9.97 22.16
C PHE A 206 13.69 9.68 21.01
N GLU A 207 13.37 8.62 20.27
CA GLU A 207 13.90 8.30 18.95
C GLU A 207 12.72 7.98 18.02
N ILE A 208 12.63 8.69 16.90
CA ILE A 208 11.56 8.55 15.91
C ILE A 208 12.13 8.40 14.50
N GLN A 209 11.46 7.61 13.66
CA GLN A 209 11.93 7.28 12.32
C GLN A 209 10.76 7.08 11.34
N ALA A 210 10.88 7.65 10.13
CA ALA A 210 9.94 7.41 9.04
C ALA A 210 10.65 7.36 7.68
N LEU A 211 10.05 6.62 6.73
CA LEU A 211 10.52 6.42 5.37
C LEU A 211 10.62 7.76 4.64
N SER A 212 11.73 7.96 3.95
CA SER A 212 12.01 9.17 3.18
C SER A 212 11.33 9.12 1.80
N ALA A 213 11.69 10.06 0.92
CA ALA A 213 11.24 10.03 -0.46
C ALA A 213 12.03 9.02 -1.32
N SER A 214 13.19 8.58 -0.84
CA SER A 214 13.97 7.51 -1.47
C SER A 214 13.57 6.17 -0.86
N ALA A 215 13.50 5.14 -1.69
CA ALA A 215 13.27 3.77 -1.22
C ALA A 215 14.32 3.38 -0.17
N HIS A 216 13.86 2.75 0.92
CA HIS A 216 14.70 2.23 2.01
C HIS A 216 15.62 3.24 2.72
N GLU A 217 15.51 4.55 2.46
CA GLU A 217 16.15 5.58 3.30
C GLU A 217 15.11 6.13 4.26
N TYR A 218 15.49 6.29 5.53
CA TYR A 218 14.62 6.79 6.58
C TYR A 218 15.23 8.03 7.22
N ILE A 219 14.38 8.96 7.59
CA ILE A 219 14.77 10.10 8.41
C ILE A 219 14.62 9.67 9.86
N ARG A 220 15.69 9.76 10.65
CA ARG A 220 15.65 9.51 12.09
C ARG A 220 15.95 10.76 12.87
N ILE A 221 15.14 11.04 13.89
CA ILE A 221 15.35 12.11 14.85
C ILE A 221 15.48 11.54 16.26
N THR A 222 16.44 12.03 17.03
CA THR A 222 16.54 11.80 18.47
C THR A 222 16.49 13.13 19.21
N GLY A 223 15.72 13.21 20.30
CA GLY A 223 15.55 14.43 21.08
C GLY A 223 14.93 14.16 22.44
N ASN A 224 14.44 15.22 23.08
CA ASN A 224 13.71 15.16 24.35
C ASN A 224 12.38 15.92 24.22
N GLU A 225 11.29 15.37 24.75
CA GLU A 225 9.94 15.93 24.61
C GLU A 225 9.77 17.29 25.31
N ASP A 226 10.58 17.55 26.35
CA ASP A 226 10.54 18.80 27.13
C ASP A 226 11.27 19.97 26.44
N ASP A 227 12.00 19.70 25.34
CA ASP A 227 12.71 20.73 24.57
C ASP A 227 11.74 21.47 23.62
N GLY A 228 11.38 22.71 23.96
CA GLY A 228 10.61 23.60 23.08
C GLY A 228 9.26 23.00 22.66
N ASP A 229 9.00 22.98 21.34
CA ASP A 229 7.75 22.49 20.76
C ASP A 229 7.79 20.99 20.39
N ASN A 230 8.72 20.23 20.98
CA ASN A 230 8.91 18.81 20.68
C ASN A 230 7.71 17.94 21.10
N SER A 231 7.00 18.30 22.17
CA SER A 231 5.85 17.53 22.68
C SER A 231 4.72 17.42 21.65
N ASP A 232 4.32 18.53 21.04
CA ASP A 232 3.25 18.56 20.03
C ASP A 232 3.67 17.81 18.76
N SER A 233 4.90 18.06 18.30
CA SER A 233 5.47 17.40 17.12
C SER A 233 5.56 15.87 17.32
N LEU A 234 5.97 15.44 18.52
CA LEU A 234 6.03 14.03 18.91
C LEU A 234 4.65 13.38 19.00
N SER A 235 3.65 14.11 19.50
CA SER A 235 2.25 13.64 19.56
C SER A 235 1.69 13.40 18.16
N ASN A 236 1.88 14.37 17.24
CA ASN A 236 1.45 14.25 15.85
C ASN A 236 2.14 13.07 15.16
N PHE A 237 3.46 12.97 15.30
CA PHE A 237 4.25 11.88 14.73
C PHE A 237 3.76 10.50 15.21
N LYS A 238 3.52 10.35 16.52
CA LYS A 238 2.98 9.11 17.12
C LYS A 238 1.63 8.74 16.50
N SER A 239 0.76 9.72 16.26
CA SER A 239 -0.55 9.50 15.63
C SER A 239 -0.42 8.94 14.21
N TYR A 240 0.45 9.55 13.39
CA TYR A 240 0.68 9.11 12.01
C TYR A 240 1.28 7.70 11.94
N ILE A 241 2.29 7.39 12.76
CA ILE A 241 2.88 6.03 12.79
C ILE A 241 1.86 4.98 13.25
N LYS A 242 1.00 5.32 14.20
CA LYS A 242 -0.07 4.41 14.66
C LYS A 242 -1.08 4.10 13.54
N ALA A 243 -1.50 5.12 12.78
CA ALA A 243 -2.43 4.94 11.67
C ALA A 243 -1.80 4.16 10.51
N TYR A 244 -0.52 4.41 10.22
CA TYR A 244 0.26 3.61 9.27
C TYR A 244 0.33 2.13 9.69
N GLU A 245 0.73 1.84 10.92
CA GLU A 245 0.85 0.47 11.42
C GLU A 245 -0.49 -0.25 11.40
N ASP A 246 -1.60 0.41 11.75
CA ASP A 246 -2.92 -0.20 11.66
C ASP A 246 -3.31 -0.55 10.22
N ALA A 247 -3.07 0.35 9.27
CA ALA A 247 -3.35 0.08 7.85
C ALA A 247 -2.52 -1.11 7.32
N VAL A 248 -1.21 -1.14 7.59
CA VAL A 248 -0.33 -2.18 7.05
C VAL A 248 -0.48 -3.51 7.79
N ILE A 249 -0.42 -3.52 9.12
CA ILE A 249 -0.40 -4.75 9.92
C ILE A 249 -1.80 -5.28 10.23
N THR A 250 -2.78 -4.40 10.46
CA THR A 250 -4.13 -4.86 10.81
C THR A 250 -5.01 -5.07 9.58
N LYS A 251 -4.82 -4.28 8.51
CA LYS A 251 -5.75 -4.28 7.35
C LYS A 251 -5.18 -4.94 6.10
N MET A 252 -3.88 -4.76 5.82
CA MET A 252 -3.24 -5.34 4.64
C MET A 252 -2.58 -6.70 4.91
N ASP A 253 -2.04 -6.94 6.11
CA ASP A 253 -1.42 -8.23 6.47
C ASP A 253 -2.48 -9.35 6.55
N ARG A 254 -2.43 -10.25 5.57
CA ARG A 254 -3.10 -11.55 5.60
C ARG A 254 -2.02 -12.61 5.43
N GLU A 255 -2.17 -13.74 6.11
CA GLU A 255 -1.14 -14.80 6.14
C GLU A 255 -0.72 -15.24 4.72
N GLU A 256 -1.65 -15.26 3.77
CA GLU A 256 -1.44 -15.59 2.36
C GLU A 256 -0.80 -14.49 1.50
N PHE A 257 -0.75 -13.23 1.98
CA PHE A 257 -0.23 -12.07 1.26
C PHE A 257 0.92 -11.37 1.98
N ARG A 258 1.54 -12.04 2.95
CA ARG A 258 2.59 -11.44 3.78
C ARG A 258 3.78 -10.95 2.96
N ASP A 259 4.15 -11.69 1.91
CA ASP A 259 5.26 -11.30 1.03
C ASP A 259 4.93 -10.04 0.22
N GLU A 260 3.69 -9.90 -0.27
CA GLU A 260 3.20 -8.69 -0.94
C GLU A 260 3.14 -7.48 0.01
N VAL A 261 2.76 -7.69 1.27
CA VAL A 261 2.71 -6.64 2.30
C VAL A 261 4.13 -6.17 2.64
N ASN A 262 5.06 -7.10 2.80
CA ASN A 262 6.49 -6.79 2.99
C ASN A 262 7.03 -6.01 1.78
N ALA A 263 6.74 -6.47 0.55
CA ALA A 263 7.10 -5.77 -0.67
C ALA A 263 6.56 -4.34 -0.69
N TRP A 264 5.31 -4.16 -0.25
CA TRP A 264 4.67 -2.86 -0.24
C TRP A 264 5.30 -1.89 0.75
N ALA A 265 5.50 -2.35 1.98
CA ALA A 265 6.06 -1.56 3.05
C ALA A 265 7.54 -1.24 2.84
N SER A 266 8.31 -2.19 2.31
CA SER A 266 9.74 -2.01 2.07
C SER A 266 10.00 -1.16 0.81
N GLY A 267 9.22 -1.32 -0.26
CA GLY A 267 9.58 -0.75 -1.56
C GLY A 267 8.43 -0.09 -2.34
N ILE A 268 7.30 -0.77 -2.53
CA ILE A 268 6.30 -0.34 -3.54
C ILE A 268 5.74 1.04 -3.25
N SER A 269 5.52 1.39 -1.98
CA SER A 269 5.10 2.73 -1.57
C SER A 269 6.08 3.85 -1.97
N SER A 270 7.32 3.50 -2.29
CA SER A 270 8.38 4.41 -2.73
C SER A 270 8.71 4.37 -4.22
N PHE A 271 8.24 3.34 -4.95
CA PHE A 271 8.60 3.09 -6.34
C PHE A 271 7.67 3.69 -7.39
N LEU A 272 6.63 4.44 -6.99
CA LEU A 272 5.81 5.14 -7.98
C LEU A 272 6.64 6.28 -8.60
N THR A 273 7.13 6.09 -9.82
CA THR A 273 7.72 7.16 -10.64
C THR A 273 6.78 7.40 -11.80
N ILE A 274 6.07 8.53 -11.80
CA ILE A 274 5.22 8.95 -12.92
C ILE A 274 6.02 9.96 -13.73
N GLY A 275 6.65 9.51 -14.83
CA GLY A 275 7.51 10.36 -15.67
C GLY A 275 6.76 11.52 -16.34
N GLN A 276 5.48 11.32 -16.66
CA GLN A 276 4.66 12.24 -17.44
C GLN A 276 4.44 13.61 -16.78
N TYR A 277 4.48 13.69 -15.45
CA TYR A 277 4.25 14.93 -14.71
C TYR A 277 5.53 15.60 -14.19
N GLY A 278 6.71 15.07 -14.56
CA GLY A 278 7.98 15.73 -14.32
C GLY A 278 8.27 16.08 -12.86
N GLY A 279 8.97 15.18 -12.15
CA GLY A 279 9.85 15.62 -11.08
C GLY A 279 9.98 14.66 -9.89
N GLU A 280 11.02 14.91 -9.10
CA GLU A 280 11.27 14.30 -7.79
C GLU A 280 10.09 14.42 -6.80
N TYR A 281 9.07 15.23 -7.13
CA TYR A 281 7.86 15.53 -6.35
C TYR A 281 6.80 14.43 -6.32
N LEU A 282 6.97 13.37 -7.12
CA LEU A 282 6.10 12.19 -7.15
C LEU A 282 6.82 10.92 -6.66
N LYS A 283 7.94 11.04 -5.96
CA LYS A 283 8.64 9.90 -5.34
C LYS A 283 8.14 9.64 -3.91
N GLY A 284 8.28 8.41 -3.45
CA GLY A 284 7.94 8.07 -2.07
C GLY A 284 6.42 7.99 -1.82
N PRO A 285 6.02 7.93 -0.54
CA PRO A 285 4.62 7.85 -0.15
C PRO A 285 3.74 9.00 -0.68
N ALA A 286 4.31 10.21 -0.84
CA ALA A 286 3.62 11.35 -1.45
C ALA A 286 3.22 11.10 -2.91
N GLY A 287 4.08 10.39 -3.66
CA GLY A 287 3.83 9.97 -5.02
C GLY A 287 2.64 9.04 -5.13
N TRP A 288 2.60 8.03 -4.25
CA TRP A 288 1.49 7.08 -4.16
C TRP A 288 0.14 7.77 -4.00
N VAL A 289 0.04 8.66 -3.01
CA VAL A 289 -1.20 9.41 -2.71
C VAL A 289 -1.63 10.27 -3.90
N LYS A 290 -0.68 10.93 -4.56
CA LYS A 290 -0.96 11.73 -5.75
C LYS A 290 -1.35 10.85 -6.94
N GLY A 291 -0.78 9.67 -7.09
CA GLY A 291 -1.16 8.70 -8.12
C GLY A 291 -2.63 8.33 -8.03
N VAL A 292 -3.11 7.96 -6.84
CA VAL A 292 -4.54 7.68 -6.60
C VAL A 292 -5.42 8.88 -6.97
N LYS A 293 -4.98 10.10 -6.61
CA LYS A 293 -5.74 11.33 -6.86
C LYS A 293 -5.79 11.77 -8.32
N TYR A 294 -4.68 11.67 -9.05
CA TYR A 294 -4.53 12.29 -10.38
C TYR A 294 -4.54 11.27 -11.52
N LEU A 295 -4.13 10.03 -11.27
CA LEU A 295 -4.19 8.93 -12.24
C LEU A 295 -5.40 8.01 -12.00
N GLY A 296 -6.08 8.15 -10.86
CA GLY A 296 -7.29 7.38 -10.55
C GLY A 296 -7.00 5.95 -10.07
N LYS A 297 -8.03 5.30 -9.55
CA LYS A 297 -7.91 3.97 -8.93
C LYS A 297 -7.52 2.89 -9.92
N ALA A 298 -8.04 2.91 -11.16
CA ALA A 298 -7.75 1.86 -12.14
C ALA A 298 -6.26 1.79 -12.49
N PHE A 299 -5.61 2.94 -12.68
CA PHE A 299 -4.16 3.00 -12.91
C PHE A 299 -3.38 2.38 -11.74
N MET A 300 -3.74 2.76 -10.51
CA MET A 300 -3.03 2.32 -9.31
C MET A 300 -3.25 0.83 -9.02
N VAL A 301 -4.46 0.31 -9.26
CA VAL A 301 -4.77 -1.12 -9.23
C VAL A 301 -3.93 -1.87 -10.27
N ALA A 302 -3.79 -1.34 -11.49
CA ALA A 302 -2.96 -1.96 -12.53
C ALA A 302 -1.50 -2.07 -12.08
N LYS A 303 -0.94 -1.01 -11.49
CA LYS A 303 0.42 -1.04 -10.92
C LYS A 303 0.57 -2.06 -9.80
N LEU A 304 -0.39 -2.14 -8.86
CA LEU A 304 -0.42 -3.19 -7.84
C LEU A 304 -0.43 -4.59 -8.49
N ALA A 305 -1.26 -4.83 -9.50
CA ALA A 305 -1.38 -6.12 -10.18
C ALA A 305 -0.15 -6.52 -11.02
N LEU A 306 0.75 -5.58 -11.30
CA LEU A 306 2.02 -5.84 -11.98
C LEU A 306 3.11 -6.23 -10.99
N TRP A 307 3.17 -5.51 -9.88
CA TRP A 307 4.18 -5.74 -8.85
C TRP A 307 3.84 -6.89 -7.91
N THR A 308 2.55 -7.16 -7.70
CA THR A 308 2.03 -8.18 -6.77
C THR A 308 1.17 -9.22 -7.50
N THR A 309 0.48 -10.07 -6.76
CA THR A 309 -0.54 -10.97 -7.33
C THR A 309 -1.82 -10.19 -7.67
N GLN A 310 -2.52 -10.60 -8.73
CA GLN A 310 -3.80 -9.96 -9.10
C GLN A 310 -4.85 -10.07 -7.99
N ALA A 311 -4.78 -11.11 -7.15
CA ALA A 311 -5.66 -11.29 -6.00
C ALA A 311 -5.40 -10.24 -4.90
N TYR A 312 -4.14 -9.84 -4.72
CA TYR A 312 -3.77 -8.78 -3.77
C TYR A 312 -4.15 -7.39 -4.27
N ALA A 313 -4.14 -7.17 -5.59
CA ALA A 313 -4.50 -5.92 -6.25
C ALA A 313 -6.01 -5.61 -6.23
N SER A 314 -6.61 -5.60 -5.04
CA SER A 314 -8.00 -5.19 -4.81
C SER A 314 -8.08 -3.71 -4.46
N GLY A 315 -9.26 -3.10 -4.60
CA GLY A 315 -9.40 -1.70 -4.19
C GLY A 315 -9.43 -1.54 -2.66
N ALA A 316 -9.82 -2.55 -1.88
CA ALA A 316 -9.63 -2.57 -0.42
C ALA A 316 -8.14 -2.41 -0.05
N VAL A 317 -7.27 -3.20 -0.68
CA VAL A 317 -5.81 -3.05 -0.52
C VAL A 317 -5.35 -1.68 -1.00
N LEU A 318 -5.85 -1.19 -2.14
CA LEU A 318 -5.51 0.16 -2.60
C LEU A 318 -5.92 1.24 -1.58
N GLY A 319 -7.11 1.14 -0.99
CA GLY A 319 -7.61 2.06 0.03
C GLY A 319 -6.72 2.07 1.27
N TYR A 320 -6.37 0.91 1.82
CA TYR A 320 -5.46 0.80 2.96
C TYR A 320 -4.04 1.25 2.61
N SER A 321 -3.55 0.92 1.42
CA SER A 321 -2.24 1.38 0.94
C SER A 321 -2.17 2.90 0.85
N ASN A 322 -3.26 3.55 0.43
CA ASN A 322 -3.32 5.00 0.32
C ASN A 322 -3.32 5.67 1.70
N ILE A 323 -4.03 5.11 2.68
CA ILE A 323 -3.98 5.57 4.08
C ILE A 323 -2.57 5.42 4.66
N ALA A 324 -1.95 4.25 4.45
CA ALA A 324 -0.60 4.00 4.91
C ALA A 324 0.39 5.00 4.29
N ALA A 325 0.30 5.23 2.96
CA ALA A 325 1.16 6.18 2.27
C ALA A 325 0.95 7.64 2.71
N GLU A 326 -0.29 8.06 2.93
CA GLU A 326 -0.60 9.41 3.44
C GLU A 326 -0.02 9.63 4.84
N ASN A 327 -0.19 8.66 5.74
CA ASN A 327 0.35 8.76 7.09
C ASN A 327 1.89 8.69 7.11
N LEU A 328 2.51 7.91 6.22
CA LEU A 328 3.96 7.94 6.05
C LEU A 328 4.45 9.29 5.54
N ASP A 329 3.79 9.90 4.54
CA ASP A 329 4.18 11.22 4.05
C ASP A 329 3.98 12.30 5.12
N ASN A 330 2.91 12.22 5.91
CA ASN A 330 2.68 13.14 7.03
C ASN A 330 3.74 12.97 8.12
N ALA A 331 4.08 11.74 8.50
CA ALA A 331 5.17 11.46 9.42
C ALA A 331 6.52 12.01 8.89
N ARG A 332 6.82 11.77 7.61
CA ARG A 332 8.03 12.29 6.94
C ARG A 332 8.07 13.82 6.90
N LYS A 333 6.94 14.47 6.65
CA LYS A 333 6.80 15.93 6.69
C LYS A 333 7.04 16.45 8.10
N GLU A 334 6.44 15.83 9.11
CA GLU A 334 6.65 16.18 10.52
C GLU A 334 8.13 16.17 10.87
N LEU A 335 8.90 15.16 10.42
CA LEU A 335 10.34 15.11 10.63
C LEU A 335 11.12 16.22 9.89
N ASN A 336 10.68 16.65 8.71
CA ASN A 336 11.41 17.63 7.89
C ASN A 336 11.12 19.10 8.22
N TYR A 337 9.95 19.41 8.78
CA TYR A 337 9.59 20.78 9.12
C TYR A 337 10.16 21.18 10.50
N LYS A 338 10.59 22.44 10.61
CA LYS A 338 11.44 22.99 11.71
C LYS A 338 10.75 23.13 13.07
N ASN A 339 9.82 22.26 13.42
CA ASN A 339 9.15 22.29 14.72
C ASN A 339 9.97 21.58 15.81
N TRP A 340 11.07 20.91 15.43
CA TRP A 340 11.94 20.20 16.35
C TRP A 340 13.04 21.09 16.93
N THR A 341 13.14 21.13 18.25
CA THR A 341 14.11 21.91 19.03
C THR A 341 15.17 21.00 19.65
N ASN A 342 16.46 21.38 19.57
CA ASN A 342 17.59 20.65 20.15
C ASN A 342 17.73 19.17 19.75
N VAL A 343 17.19 18.79 18.58
CA VAL A 343 17.24 17.41 18.11
C VAL A 343 18.46 17.08 17.27
N ARG A 344 18.79 15.79 17.16
CA ARG A 344 19.74 15.26 16.17
C ARG A 344 19.00 14.52 15.08
N MET A 345 19.16 14.98 13.84
CA MET A 345 18.61 14.35 12.64
C MET A 345 19.69 13.59 11.87
N LYS A 346 19.35 12.42 11.32
CA LYS A 346 20.19 11.67 10.39
C LYS A 346 19.33 10.96 9.35
N ILE A 347 19.90 10.77 8.15
CA ILE A 347 19.39 9.78 7.21
C ILE A 347 20.01 8.43 7.58
N VAL A 348 19.19 7.40 7.67
CA VAL A 348 19.64 6.03 7.90
C VAL A 348 19.10 5.15 6.79
N SER A 349 19.90 4.19 6.35
CA SER A 349 19.37 3.07 5.57
C SER A 349 18.47 2.26 6.51
N GLY A 350 17.24 2.01 6.07
CA GLY A 350 16.39 1.01 6.69
C GLY A 350 16.80 -0.38 6.27
N TYR A 351 16.32 -1.32 7.06
CA TYR A 351 16.72 -2.70 7.02
C TYR A 351 15.83 -3.58 6.19
#